data_AF-A0A178YBZ6-F1
#
_entry.id   AF-A0A178YBZ6-F1
#
_cell.length_a   1.000
_cell.length_b   1.000
_cell.length_c   1.000
_cell.angle_alpha   90.00
_cell.angle_beta   90.00
_cell.angle_gamma   90.00
#
_symmetry.space_group_name_H-M   'P 1'
#
loop_
_entity.id
_entity.type
_entity.pdbx_description
1 polymer ?
#
loop_
_entity_poly.entity_id
_entity_poly.type
_entity_poly.pdbx_seq_one_letter_code
_entity_poly.pdbx_strand_id
1 'polypeptide(L)'
;MKTSFVSNLAVQNAMRLTIQQGQAELLKLETEVSTGRFADVGVELGSSTSRSVNLRRELARLETLVDTNSIVTQRLSASQEALSQMAEAAEQVRDTLVTFKGNDAADQLSIQKMEIESAMSLFTSAANLSFNGEFLFAGINTDVKPFEDYSAAGSAAKATFDAELANYMSANGIASMSDFTVAQMEDFITNTLEPLYADDTQWAADWSQASSQNMTSRISTTEVVQSSTNATTDGFRKFALASVIASELMDQDVSSEVRTYIGEAALGYVEEGNTSITAERSTLGISEARVEKANTSLEVQIKLINTHITDLEGIDTYEASTRMNTLLTQVETSYTLTARIQQLSLIDFL
;
A
#
# COMPACT_ATOMS: atom_id res chain seq x y z
N MET A 1 -48.25 -58.94 48.43
CA MET A 1 -47.48 -57.82 47.85
C MET A 1 -47.59 -57.90 46.34
N LYS A 2 -48.30 -56.98 45.69
CA LYS A 2 -48.32 -56.88 44.22
C LYS A 2 -47.05 -56.14 43.80
N THR A 3 -46.04 -56.87 43.36
CA THR A 3 -44.85 -56.28 42.72
C THR A 3 -45.28 -55.76 41.34
N SER A 4 -45.18 -54.45 41.14
CA SER A 4 -45.42 -53.84 39.83
C SER A 4 -44.34 -54.31 38.86
N PHE A 5 -44.69 -55.07 37.84
CA PHE A 5 -43.76 -55.49 36.79
C PHE A 5 -43.47 -54.31 35.88
N VAL A 6 -42.48 -53.49 36.23
CA VAL A 6 -41.85 -52.63 35.23
C VAL A 6 -41.08 -53.57 34.29
N SER A 7 -41.47 -53.63 33.02
CA SER A 7 -40.80 -54.48 32.03
C SER A 7 -39.32 -54.13 31.95
N ASN A 8 -38.43 -55.12 32.09
CA ASN A 8 -36.97 -54.94 31.98
C ASN A 8 -36.58 -54.22 30.68
N LEU A 9 -37.31 -54.49 29.59
CA LEU A 9 -37.14 -53.84 28.30
C LEU A 9 -37.44 -52.32 28.35
N ALA A 10 -38.43 -51.90 29.13
CA ALA A 10 -38.77 -50.48 29.30
C ALA A 10 -37.67 -49.74 30.08
N VAL A 11 -37.12 -50.36 31.13
CA VAL A 11 -36.01 -49.80 31.91
C VAL A 11 -34.73 -49.70 31.07
N GLN A 12 -34.40 -50.74 30.30
CA GLN A 12 -33.25 -50.75 29.40
C GLN A 12 -33.34 -49.71 28.28
N ASN A 13 -34.52 -49.58 27.65
CA ASN A 13 -34.72 -48.56 26.62
C ASN A 13 -34.65 -47.13 27.18
N ALA A 14 -35.20 -46.90 28.38
CA ALA A 14 -35.11 -45.61 29.05
C ALA A 14 -33.65 -45.25 29.38
N MET A 15 -32.86 -46.19 29.92
CA MET A 15 -31.44 -45.96 30.20
C MET A 15 -30.63 -45.69 28.93
N ARG A 16 -30.89 -46.43 27.84
CA ARG A 16 -30.22 -46.18 26.56
C ARG A 16 -30.53 -44.79 26.01
N LEU A 17 -31.78 -44.34 26.13
CA LEU A 17 -32.18 -42.99 25.74
C LEU A 17 -31.47 -41.92 26.58
N THR A 18 -31.40 -42.11 27.90
CA THR A 18 -30.70 -41.18 28.80
C THR A 18 -29.20 -41.11 28.52
N ILE A 19 -28.55 -42.25 28.26
CA ILE A 19 -27.13 -42.28 27.87
C ILE A 19 -26.92 -41.53 26.55
N GLN A 20 -27.77 -41.78 25.55
CA GLN A 20 -27.67 -41.11 24.26
C GLN A 20 -27.87 -39.59 24.38
N GLN A 21 -28.82 -39.14 25.21
CA GLN A 21 -29.04 -37.72 25.50
C GLN A 21 -27.84 -37.11 26.24
N GLY A 22 -27.30 -37.81 27.24
CA GLY A 22 -26.12 -37.36 27.98
C GLY A 22 -24.86 -37.26 27.11
N GLN A 23 -24.66 -38.20 26.18
CA GLN A 23 -23.55 -38.13 25.22
C GLN A 23 -23.70 -36.97 24.24
N ALA A 24 -24.91 -36.72 23.73
CA ALA A 24 -25.16 -35.59 22.84
C ALA A 24 -24.91 -34.24 23.54
N GLU A 25 -25.37 -34.11 24.79
CA GLU A 25 -25.16 -32.91 25.59
C GLU A 25 -23.67 -32.76 26.01
N LEU A 26 -22.93 -33.86 26.23
CA LEU A 26 -21.48 -33.81 26.45
C LEU A 26 -20.73 -33.26 25.23
N LEU A 27 -21.04 -33.74 24.02
CA LEU A 27 -20.43 -33.23 22.78
C LEU A 27 -20.76 -31.75 22.55
N LYS A 28 -21.98 -31.34 22.89
CA LYS A 28 -22.39 -29.93 22.89
C LYS A 28 -21.50 -29.13 23.84
N LEU A 29 -21.46 -29.49 25.12
CA LEU A 29 -20.68 -28.77 26.13
C LEU A 29 -19.18 -28.78 25.84
N GLU A 30 -18.63 -29.87 25.27
CA GLU A 30 -17.24 -29.92 24.80
C GLU A 30 -16.97 -28.86 23.72
N THR A 31 -17.88 -28.75 22.75
CA THR A 31 -17.81 -27.72 21.69
C THR A 31 -17.91 -26.32 22.30
N GLU A 32 -18.82 -26.11 23.26
CA GLU A 32 -19.01 -24.80 23.89
C GLU A 32 -17.83 -24.38 24.76
N VAL A 33 -17.28 -25.32 25.54
CA VAL A 33 -16.09 -25.07 26.37
C VAL A 33 -14.85 -24.81 25.51
N SER A 34 -14.69 -25.53 24.40
CA SER A 34 -13.53 -25.35 23.50
C SER A 34 -13.61 -24.07 22.67
N THR A 35 -14.80 -23.67 22.22
CA THR A 35 -15.01 -22.48 21.39
C THR A 35 -15.34 -21.22 22.18
N GLY A 36 -15.75 -21.35 23.45
CA GLY A 36 -16.23 -20.27 24.31
C GLY A 36 -17.58 -19.69 23.88
N ARG A 37 -18.31 -20.37 22.99
CA ARG A 37 -19.56 -19.89 22.38
C ARG A 37 -20.59 -21.00 22.33
N PHE A 38 -21.87 -20.66 22.21
CA PHE A 38 -22.92 -21.67 22.03
C PHE A 38 -22.64 -22.55 20.81
N ALA A 39 -22.82 -23.87 20.97
CA ALA A 39 -22.56 -24.84 19.90
C ALA A 39 -23.55 -24.66 18.74
N ASP A 40 -24.80 -24.30 19.08
CA ASP A 40 -25.82 -23.89 18.12
C ASP A 40 -26.33 -22.50 18.48
N VAL A 41 -25.59 -21.49 18.01
CA VAL A 41 -25.93 -20.07 18.17
C VAL A 41 -27.32 -19.77 17.62
N GLY A 42 -27.75 -20.44 16.54
CA GLY A 42 -29.03 -20.17 15.90
C GLY A 42 -30.22 -20.62 16.75
N VAL A 43 -30.11 -21.82 17.33
CA VAL A 43 -31.12 -22.36 18.25
C VAL A 43 -31.16 -21.57 19.55
N GLU A 44 -30.00 -21.21 20.11
CA GLU A 44 -29.95 -20.49 21.38
C GLU A 44 -30.47 -19.05 21.25
N LEU A 45 -30.09 -18.34 20.18
CA LEU A 45 -30.49 -16.94 19.99
C LEU A 45 -31.88 -16.77 19.40
N GLY A 46 -32.40 -17.78 18.69
CA GLY A 46 -33.69 -17.72 18.02
C GLY A 46 -33.82 -16.48 17.12
N SER A 47 -34.71 -15.55 17.47
CA SER A 47 -34.93 -14.30 16.72
C SER A 47 -33.70 -13.37 16.68
N SER A 48 -32.84 -13.42 17.70
CA SER A 48 -31.63 -12.59 17.80
C SER A 48 -30.50 -13.05 16.88
N THR A 49 -30.62 -14.23 16.26
CA THR A 49 -29.66 -14.76 15.27
C THR A 49 -29.43 -13.77 14.14
N SER A 50 -30.48 -13.07 13.68
CA SER A 50 -30.35 -12.06 12.62
C SER A 50 -29.40 -10.91 13.01
N ARG A 51 -29.39 -10.53 14.29
CA ARG A 51 -28.48 -9.49 14.80
C ARG A 51 -27.05 -10.00 14.85
N SER A 52 -26.81 -11.20 15.34
CA SER A 52 -25.49 -11.86 15.34
C SER A 52 -24.91 -11.94 13.92
N VAL A 53 -25.70 -12.42 12.95
CA VAL A 53 -25.27 -12.52 11.54
C VAL A 53 -24.92 -11.15 10.95
N ASN A 54 -25.73 -10.12 11.23
CA ASN A 54 -25.43 -8.76 10.77
C ASN A 54 -24.14 -8.20 11.39
N LEU A 55 -23.91 -8.43 12.68
CA LEU A 55 -22.67 -8.03 13.36
C LEU A 55 -21.45 -8.74 12.78
N ARG A 56 -21.52 -10.05 12.54
CA ARG A 56 -20.43 -10.81 11.91
C ARG A 56 -20.14 -10.32 10.49
N ARG A 57 -21.17 -9.98 9.70
CA ARG A 57 -20.98 -9.40 8.36
C ARG A 57 -20.27 -8.05 8.44
N GLU A 58 -20.68 -7.20 9.39
CA GLU A 58 -20.05 -5.91 9.60
C GLU A 58 -18.60 -6.06 10.06
N LEU A 59 -18.32 -6.98 10.98
CA LEU A 59 -16.96 -7.30 11.42
C LEU A 59 -16.06 -7.66 10.24
N ALA A 60 -16.48 -8.61 9.39
CA ALA A 60 -15.72 -9.03 8.22
C ALA A 60 -15.46 -7.86 7.24
N ARG A 61 -16.43 -6.93 7.11
CA ARG A 61 -16.28 -5.73 6.28
C ARG A 61 -15.22 -4.79 6.84
N LEU A 62 -15.19 -4.58 8.16
CA LEU A 62 -14.19 -3.72 8.80
C LEU A 62 -12.79 -4.35 8.77
N GLU A 63 -12.69 -5.65 9.00
CA GLU A 63 -11.42 -6.41 8.87
C GLU A 63 -10.86 -6.28 7.45
N THR A 64 -11.71 -6.44 6.42
CA THR A 64 -11.29 -6.24 5.02
C THR A 64 -10.77 -4.82 4.75
N LEU A 65 -11.37 -3.80 5.39
CA LEU A 65 -10.88 -2.41 5.26
C LEU A 65 -9.50 -2.24 5.91
N VAL A 66 -9.27 -2.84 7.08
CA VAL A 66 -7.95 -2.82 7.75
C VAL A 66 -6.90 -3.53 6.89
N ASP A 67 -7.23 -4.69 6.32
CA ASP A 67 -6.33 -5.43 5.42
C ASP A 67 -5.99 -4.62 4.16
N THR A 68 -7.00 -3.98 3.55
CA THR A 68 -6.79 -3.11 2.38
C THR A 68 -5.93 -1.90 2.76
N ASN A 69 -6.16 -1.30 3.92
CA ASN A 69 -5.36 -0.18 4.42
C ASN A 69 -3.90 -0.56 4.63
N SER A 70 -3.60 -1.79 5.05
CA SER A 70 -2.21 -2.27 5.17
C SER A 70 -1.47 -2.24 3.84
N ILE A 71 -2.14 -2.61 2.73
CA ILE A 71 -1.57 -2.53 1.38
C ILE A 71 -1.35 -1.07 0.98
N VAL A 72 -2.30 -0.20 1.28
CA VAL A 72 -2.20 1.24 1.01
C VAL A 72 -1.05 1.87 1.79
N THR A 73 -0.89 1.56 3.07
CA THR A 73 0.22 2.02 3.91
C THR A 73 1.55 1.60 3.29
N GLN A 74 1.72 0.32 2.94
CA GLN A 74 2.97 -0.17 2.35
C GLN A 74 3.30 0.55 1.03
N ARG A 75 2.31 0.75 0.16
CA ARG A 75 2.48 1.47 -1.11
C ARG A 75 2.85 2.94 -0.88
N LEU A 76 2.17 3.62 0.04
CA LEU A 76 2.45 5.01 0.40
C LEU A 76 3.88 5.15 0.93
N SER A 77 4.30 4.29 1.86
CA SER A 77 5.64 4.35 2.44
C SER A 77 6.73 4.03 1.41
N ALA A 78 6.50 3.08 0.50
CA ALA A 78 7.42 2.83 -0.62
C ALA A 78 7.54 4.04 -1.57
N SER A 79 6.42 4.73 -1.81
CA SER A 79 6.40 5.95 -2.63
C SER A 79 7.15 7.10 -1.94
N GLN A 80 6.97 7.27 -0.63
CA GLN A 80 7.67 8.27 0.18
C GLN A 80 9.19 8.07 0.19
N GLU A 81 9.63 6.81 0.28
CA GLU A 81 11.03 6.43 0.22
C GLU A 81 11.63 6.78 -1.15
N ALA A 82 10.97 6.39 -2.23
CA ALA A 82 11.44 6.72 -3.57
C ALA A 82 11.46 8.24 -3.84
N LEU A 83 10.45 8.99 -3.39
CA LEU A 83 10.47 10.46 -3.47
C LEU A 83 11.59 11.07 -2.61
N SER A 84 11.98 10.44 -1.50
CA SER A 84 13.13 10.88 -0.71
C SER A 84 14.42 10.71 -1.50
N GLN A 85 14.62 9.56 -2.14
CA GLN A 85 15.78 9.29 -3.00
C GLN A 85 15.84 10.24 -4.21
N MET A 86 14.68 10.60 -4.78
CA MET A 86 14.59 11.62 -5.82
C MET A 86 14.99 13.00 -5.33
N ALA A 87 14.54 13.40 -4.14
CA ALA A 87 14.92 14.68 -3.53
C ALA A 87 16.43 14.72 -3.26
N GLU A 88 17.01 13.63 -2.77
CA GLU A 88 18.46 13.50 -2.57
C GLU A 88 19.24 13.58 -3.90
N ALA A 89 18.73 12.98 -4.98
CA ALA A 89 19.33 13.12 -6.31
C ALA A 89 19.26 14.58 -6.83
N ALA A 90 18.15 15.28 -6.60
CA ALA A 90 18.01 16.70 -6.92
C ALA A 90 18.98 17.57 -6.10
N GLU A 91 19.15 17.26 -4.81
CA GLU A 91 20.13 17.91 -3.95
C GLU A 91 21.56 17.68 -4.43
N GLN A 92 21.89 16.47 -4.89
CA GLN A 92 23.20 16.17 -5.46
C GLN A 92 23.47 17.02 -6.71
N VAL A 93 22.52 17.11 -7.65
CA VAL A 93 22.66 17.97 -8.84
C VAL A 93 22.87 19.42 -8.41
N ARG A 94 22.07 19.92 -7.47
CA ARG A 94 22.20 21.28 -6.94
C ARG A 94 23.59 21.54 -6.33
N ASP A 95 24.08 20.64 -5.50
CA ASP A 95 25.38 20.78 -4.84
C ASP A 95 26.54 20.72 -5.84
N THR A 96 26.45 19.85 -6.86
CA THR A 96 27.39 19.82 -7.98
C THR A 96 27.36 21.13 -8.79
N LEU A 97 26.18 21.68 -9.10
CA LEU A 97 26.06 22.97 -9.79
C LEU A 97 26.67 24.14 -8.97
N VAL A 98 26.44 24.16 -7.66
CA VAL A 98 27.00 25.18 -6.76
C VAL A 98 28.52 25.04 -6.65
N THR A 99 29.02 23.82 -6.51
CA THR A 99 30.46 23.54 -6.32
C THR A 99 31.30 23.96 -7.53
N PHE A 100 30.77 23.74 -8.73
CA PHE A 100 31.46 24.04 -9.98
C PHE A 100 31.09 25.42 -10.56
N LYS A 101 30.38 26.26 -9.79
CA LYS A 101 29.99 27.61 -10.23
C LYS A 101 31.23 28.45 -10.57
N GLY A 102 31.24 29.03 -11.78
CA GLY A 102 32.35 29.86 -12.28
C GLY A 102 33.60 29.07 -12.67
N ASN A 103 33.48 27.76 -12.83
CA ASN A 103 34.54 26.90 -13.35
C ASN A 103 34.42 26.76 -14.87
N ASP A 104 35.53 26.94 -15.59
CA ASP A 104 35.60 26.81 -17.05
C ASP A 104 36.62 25.74 -17.50
N ALA A 105 37.24 25.01 -16.56
CA ALA A 105 38.21 23.98 -16.92
C ALA A 105 37.50 22.74 -17.47
N ALA A 106 37.80 22.37 -18.72
CA ALA A 106 37.17 21.26 -19.43
C ALA A 106 37.14 19.94 -18.63
N ASP A 107 38.27 19.55 -18.02
CA ASP A 107 38.33 18.33 -17.19
C ASP A 107 37.35 18.38 -16.01
N GLN A 108 37.14 19.57 -15.43
CA GLN A 108 36.23 19.76 -14.29
C GLN A 108 34.77 19.77 -14.74
N LEU A 109 34.47 20.32 -15.92
CA LEU A 109 33.14 20.30 -16.52
C LEU A 109 32.71 18.89 -16.94
N SER A 110 33.63 18.09 -17.47
CA SER A 110 33.37 16.68 -17.77
C SER A 110 33.10 15.85 -16.50
N ILE A 111 33.79 16.14 -15.38
CA ILE A 111 33.50 15.52 -14.08
C ILE A 111 32.12 15.95 -13.58
N GLN A 112 31.80 17.24 -13.65
CA GLN A 112 30.49 17.78 -13.28
C GLN A 112 29.36 17.07 -14.04
N LYS A 113 29.50 16.93 -15.36
CA LYS A 113 28.54 16.22 -16.21
C LYS A 113 28.32 14.77 -15.73
N MET A 114 29.39 14.05 -15.44
CA MET A 114 29.31 12.66 -14.97
C MET A 114 28.57 12.54 -13.63
N GLU A 115 28.78 13.48 -12.71
CA GLU A 115 28.06 13.51 -11.43
C GLU A 115 26.56 13.76 -11.63
N ILE A 116 26.19 14.67 -12.55
CA ILE A 116 24.80 14.97 -12.88
C ILE A 116 24.13 13.78 -13.55
N GLU A 117 24.79 13.13 -14.52
CA GLU A 117 24.27 11.92 -15.17
C GLU A 117 24.06 10.77 -14.15
N SER A 118 24.97 10.63 -13.18
CA SER A 118 24.82 9.68 -12.07
C SER A 118 23.59 9.98 -11.21
N ALA A 119 23.37 11.25 -10.86
CA ALA A 119 22.19 11.67 -10.10
C ALA A 119 20.89 11.48 -10.90
N MET A 120 20.90 11.77 -12.21
CA MET A 120 19.78 11.48 -13.12
C MET A 120 19.45 9.99 -13.17
N SER A 121 20.46 9.12 -13.22
CA SER A 121 20.27 7.66 -13.19
C SER A 121 19.64 7.21 -11.86
N LEU A 122 20.07 7.79 -10.73
CA LEU A 122 19.48 7.51 -9.43
C LEU A 122 18.01 7.94 -9.38
N PHE A 123 17.71 9.16 -9.83
CA PHE A 123 16.35 9.68 -9.91
C PHE A 123 15.47 8.80 -10.80
N THR A 124 15.95 8.44 -11.98
CA THR A 124 15.26 7.56 -12.93
C THR A 124 14.99 6.18 -12.33
N SER A 125 15.94 5.64 -11.56
CA SER A 125 15.77 4.36 -10.88
C SER A 125 14.70 4.43 -9.79
N ALA A 126 14.71 5.49 -8.98
CA ALA A 126 13.68 5.73 -7.96
C ALA A 126 12.30 5.97 -8.60
N ALA A 127 12.26 6.69 -9.73
CA ALA A 127 11.04 7.00 -10.48
C ALA A 127 10.38 5.75 -11.06
N ASN A 128 11.19 4.75 -11.39
CA ASN A 128 10.73 3.47 -11.90
C ASN A 128 10.61 2.39 -10.81
N LEU A 129 10.53 2.77 -9.53
CA LEU A 129 10.33 1.79 -8.45
C LEU A 129 8.97 1.07 -8.62
N SER A 130 9.01 -0.26 -8.61
CA SER A 130 7.84 -1.12 -8.63
C SER A 130 7.57 -1.73 -7.26
N PHE A 131 6.31 -1.79 -6.86
CA PHE A 131 5.83 -2.48 -5.66
C PHE A 131 4.76 -3.49 -6.04
N ASN A 132 4.92 -4.76 -5.65
CA ASN A 132 4.02 -5.87 -6.03
C ASN A 132 3.78 -6.01 -7.55
N GLY A 133 4.79 -5.67 -8.38
CA GLY A 133 4.70 -5.77 -9.85
C GLY A 133 4.01 -4.59 -10.52
N GLU A 134 3.65 -3.55 -9.77
CA GLU A 134 3.07 -2.31 -10.27
C GLU A 134 4.02 -1.13 -10.05
N PHE A 135 4.14 -0.23 -11.02
CA PHE A 135 4.93 0.99 -10.85
C PHE A 135 4.22 1.99 -9.93
N LEU A 136 4.98 2.59 -9.01
CA LEU A 136 4.45 3.51 -8.00
C LEU A 136 4.07 4.87 -8.59
N PHE A 137 4.80 5.33 -9.60
CA PHE A 137 4.70 6.66 -10.20
C PHE A 137 4.02 6.67 -11.57
N ALA A 138 3.34 5.61 -11.95
CA ALA A 138 2.65 5.52 -13.25
C ALA A 138 1.20 6.06 -13.23
N GLY A 139 0.77 6.64 -12.10
CA GLY A 139 -0.62 7.01 -11.88
C GLY A 139 -1.53 5.78 -11.94
N ILE A 140 -2.65 5.88 -12.67
CA ILE A 140 -3.53 4.73 -12.93
C ILE A 140 -3.01 3.74 -13.98
N ASN A 141 -1.95 4.06 -14.73
CA ASN A 141 -1.34 3.17 -15.75
C ASN A 141 -0.24 2.29 -15.12
N THR A 142 -0.59 1.50 -14.11
CA THR A 142 0.38 0.83 -13.22
C THR A 142 1.31 -0.19 -13.90
N ASP A 143 1.00 -0.60 -15.13
CA ASP A 143 1.72 -1.57 -15.95
C ASP A 143 2.77 -0.93 -16.89
N VAL A 144 2.88 0.40 -16.89
CA VAL A 144 3.79 1.13 -17.77
C VAL A 144 4.94 1.73 -16.98
N LYS A 145 6.17 1.64 -17.53
CA LYS A 145 7.35 2.29 -16.97
C LYS A 145 7.10 3.80 -16.91
N PRO A 146 7.11 4.42 -15.72
CA PRO A 146 6.64 5.79 -15.56
C PRO A 146 7.63 6.85 -16.03
N PHE A 147 8.93 6.57 -16.10
CA PHE A 147 9.93 7.58 -16.42
C PHE A 147 11.04 7.03 -17.31
N GLU A 148 11.26 7.65 -18.47
CA GLU A 148 12.26 7.20 -19.42
C GLU A 148 13.68 7.63 -19.04
N ASP A 149 14.66 6.83 -19.48
CA ASP A 149 16.07 7.12 -19.25
C ASP A 149 16.60 8.01 -20.37
N TYR A 150 16.94 9.25 -20.02
CA TYR A 150 17.45 10.24 -20.95
C TYR A 150 18.74 9.77 -21.68
N SER A 151 19.61 9.07 -20.96
CA SER A 151 20.93 8.66 -21.44
C SER A 151 20.88 7.33 -22.20
N ALA A 152 19.72 6.67 -22.28
CA ALA A 152 19.55 5.43 -23.01
C ALA A 152 19.72 5.64 -24.53
N ALA A 153 20.29 4.64 -25.19
CA ALA A 153 20.42 4.64 -26.64
C ALA A 153 19.04 4.69 -27.30
N GLY A 154 18.78 5.73 -28.10
CA GLY A 154 17.48 5.95 -28.76
C GLY A 154 16.45 6.69 -27.90
N SER A 155 16.85 7.35 -26.81
CA SER A 155 15.99 8.25 -26.04
C SER A 155 15.31 9.29 -26.93
N ALA A 156 13.97 9.33 -26.88
CA ALA A 156 13.16 10.31 -27.59
C ALA A 156 13.43 11.73 -27.07
N ALA A 157 13.49 11.91 -25.74
CA ALA A 157 13.84 13.17 -25.11
C ALA A 157 15.17 13.75 -25.62
N LYS A 158 16.20 12.90 -25.75
CA LYS A 158 17.49 13.35 -26.29
C LYS A 158 17.40 13.74 -27.76
N ALA A 159 16.69 12.96 -28.57
CA ALA A 159 16.48 13.29 -29.98
C ALA A 159 15.72 14.62 -30.16
N THR A 160 14.71 14.87 -29.33
CA THR A 160 13.97 16.14 -29.29
C THR A 160 14.89 17.30 -28.90
N PHE A 161 15.68 17.16 -27.83
CA PHE A 161 16.65 18.18 -27.42
C PHE A 161 17.65 18.52 -28.53
N ASP A 162 18.28 17.50 -29.12
CA ASP A 162 19.28 17.68 -30.19
C ASP A 162 18.65 18.39 -31.42
N ALA A 163 17.40 18.04 -31.76
CA ALA A 163 16.67 18.66 -32.86
C ALA A 163 16.31 20.13 -32.59
N GLU A 164 15.81 20.44 -31.40
CA GLU A 164 15.43 21.81 -31.02
C GLU A 164 16.65 22.72 -30.89
N LEU A 165 17.76 22.23 -30.34
CA LEU A 165 19.02 22.97 -30.33
C LEU A 165 19.49 23.30 -31.75
N ALA A 166 19.49 22.31 -32.66
CA ALA A 166 19.90 22.53 -34.05
C ALA A 166 18.97 23.51 -34.79
N ASN A 167 17.65 23.41 -34.56
CA ASN A 167 16.65 24.32 -35.13
C ASN A 167 16.86 25.75 -34.63
N TYR A 168 17.07 25.91 -33.32
CA TYR A 168 17.32 27.21 -32.70
C TYR A 168 18.59 27.87 -33.24
N MET A 169 19.68 27.11 -33.32
CA MET A 169 20.95 27.59 -33.88
C MET A 169 20.81 28.04 -35.33
N SER A 170 20.12 27.25 -36.16
CA SER A 170 19.84 27.56 -37.56
C SER A 170 18.98 28.82 -37.72
N ALA A 171 17.92 28.94 -36.93
CA ALA A 171 17.00 30.08 -36.97
C ALA A 171 17.67 31.41 -36.55
N ASN A 172 18.64 31.34 -35.64
CA ASN A 172 19.35 32.50 -35.10
C ASN A 172 20.73 32.74 -35.72
N GLY A 173 21.14 31.94 -36.72
CA GLY A 173 22.42 32.09 -37.41
C GLY A 173 23.65 31.80 -36.54
N ILE A 174 23.51 30.93 -35.54
CA ILE A 174 24.57 30.51 -34.62
C ILE A 174 25.33 29.34 -35.26
N ALA A 175 26.62 29.49 -35.53
CA ALA A 175 27.41 28.47 -36.23
C ALA A 175 28.02 27.42 -35.28
N SER A 176 28.40 27.82 -34.07
CA SER A 176 28.92 26.94 -33.02
C SER A 176 28.43 27.36 -31.64
N MET A 177 28.56 26.46 -30.66
CA MET A 177 28.19 26.75 -29.26
C MET A 177 28.90 28.00 -28.72
N SER A 178 30.11 28.29 -29.20
CA SER A 178 30.91 29.46 -28.80
C SER A 178 30.30 30.79 -29.20
N ASP A 179 29.40 30.79 -30.18
CA ASP A 179 28.76 31.99 -30.73
C ASP A 179 27.48 32.39 -29.97
N PHE A 180 27.04 31.56 -29.01
CA PHE A 180 25.88 31.91 -28.18
C PHE A 180 26.16 33.15 -27.33
N THR A 181 25.19 34.06 -27.30
CA THR A 181 25.10 35.12 -26.30
C THR A 181 24.23 34.69 -25.12
N VAL A 182 24.38 35.37 -23.98
CA VAL A 182 23.54 35.10 -22.79
C VAL A 182 22.05 35.24 -23.11
N ALA A 183 21.66 36.28 -23.85
CA ALA A 183 20.26 36.50 -24.24
C ALA A 183 19.70 35.40 -25.15
N GLN A 184 20.51 34.84 -26.05
CA GLN A 184 20.10 33.71 -26.90
C GLN A 184 20.00 32.41 -26.10
N MET A 185 20.89 32.20 -25.13
CA MET A 185 20.81 31.02 -24.25
C MET A 185 19.58 31.10 -23.34
N GLU A 186 19.28 32.28 -22.79
CA GLU A 186 18.04 32.54 -22.04
C GLU A 186 16.80 32.27 -22.88
N ASP A 187 16.75 32.81 -24.09
CA ASP A 187 15.63 32.59 -25.00
C ASP A 187 15.49 31.11 -25.41
N PHE A 188 16.60 30.40 -25.66
CA PHE A 188 16.57 28.96 -25.92
C PHE A 188 16.01 28.18 -24.71
N ILE A 189 16.50 28.44 -23.51
CA ILE A 189 16.06 27.72 -22.31
C ILE A 189 14.58 28.03 -22.00
N THR A 190 14.19 29.30 -21.95
CA THR A 190 12.86 29.71 -21.49
C THR A 190 11.77 29.60 -22.55
N ASN A 191 12.08 29.88 -23.82
CA ASN A 191 11.08 29.91 -24.89
C ASN A 191 11.12 28.69 -25.82
N THR A 192 12.19 27.89 -25.78
CA THR A 192 12.30 26.66 -26.58
C THR A 192 12.24 25.41 -25.69
N LEU A 193 13.12 25.28 -24.70
CA LEU A 193 13.19 24.06 -23.88
C LEU A 193 12.04 23.96 -22.86
N GLU A 194 11.88 24.95 -21.97
CA GLU A 194 10.88 24.89 -20.90
C GLU A 194 9.45 24.53 -21.38
N PRO A 195 8.94 25.07 -22.51
CA PRO A 195 7.63 24.69 -23.05
C PRO A 195 7.49 23.20 -23.40
N LEU A 196 8.57 22.52 -23.82
CA LEU A 196 8.54 21.07 -24.13
C LEU A 196 8.26 20.24 -22.88
N TYR A 197 8.72 20.71 -21.72
CA TYR A 197 8.50 20.06 -20.43
C TYR A 197 7.15 20.42 -19.83
N ALA A 198 6.55 21.55 -20.20
CA ALA A 198 5.22 21.96 -19.76
C ALA A 198 4.10 21.37 -20.63
N ASP A 199 4.38 21.04 -21.89
CA ASP A 199 3.41 20.44 -22.80
C ASP A 199 3.18 18.94 -22.47
N ASP A 200 1.94 18.58 -22.16
CA ASP A 200 1.58 17.20 -21.80
C ASP A 200 1.78 16.20 -22.95
N THR A 201 1.62 16.64 -24.19
CA THR A 201 1.74 15.75 -25.35
C THR A 201 3.20 15.42 -25.62
N GLN A 202 4.07 16.44 -25.58
CA GLN A 202 5.50 16.28 -25.75
C GLN A 202 6.12 15.50 -24.59
N TRP A 203 5.75 15.83 -23.35
CA TRP A 203 6.20 15.08 -22.17
C TRP A 203 5.83 13.59 -22.26
N ALA A 204 4.62 13.29 -22.74
CA ALA A 204 4.18 11.91 -22.91
C ALA A 204 4.93 11.15 -24.02
N ALA A 205 5.36 11.86 -25.05
CA ALA A 205 6.16 11.29 -26.14
C ALA A 205 7.61 11.02 -25.72
N ASP A 206 8.19 11.90 -24.90
CA ASP A 206 9.63 11.91 -24.62
C ASP A 206 10.02 11.26 -23.29
N TRP A 207 9.20 11.42 -22.24
CA TRP A 207 9.61 11.15 -20.86
C TRP A 207 8.71 10.18 -20.11
N SER A 208 7.40 10.25 -20.27
CA SER A 208 6.51 9.52 -19.36
C SER A 208 5.19 9.09 -19.99
N GLN A 209 4.93 7.78 -20.00
CA GLN A 209 3.62 7.23 -20.33
C GLN A 209 2.71 7.05 -19.09
N ALA A 210 3.11 7.62 -17.96
CA ALA A 210 2.30 7.64 -16.75
C ALA A 210 0.99 8.42 -16.97
N SER A 211 -0.04 8.04 -16.24
CA SER A 211 -1.26 8.85 -16.19
C SER A 211 -1.10 10.01 -15.22
N SER A 212 -1.59 11.18 -15.59
CA SER A 212 -1.71 12.34 -14.69
C SER A 212 -2.78 12.15 -13.60
N GLN A 213 -3.57 11.08 -13.67
CA GLN A 213 -4.52 10.72 -12.62
C GLN A 213 -3.86 9.80 -11.60
N ASN A 214 -3.89 10.23 -10.34
CA ASN A 214 -3.44 9.42 -9.20
C ASN A 214 -4.44 8.34 -8.82
N MET A 215 -3.93 7.24 -8.29
CA MET A 215 -4.75 6.21 -7.68
C MET A 215 -5.40 6.74 -6.40
N THR A 216 -6.59 6.23 -6.12
CA THR A 216 -7.29 6.51 -4.87
C THR A 216 -7.69 5.23 -4.18
N SER A 217 -7.65 5.24 -2.86
CA SER A 217 -8.00 4.10 -2.03
C SER A 217 -9.04 4.48 -1.01
N ARG A 218 -10.06 3.63 -0.86
CA ARG A 218 -11.05 3.77 0.20
C ARG A 218 -10.46 3.23 1.49
N ILE A 219 -10.40 4.07 2.52
CA ILE A 219 -9.73 3.75 3.79
C ILE A 219 -10.69 3.57 4.96
N SER A 220 -11.95 3.97 4.76
CA SER A 220 -13.03 3.74 5.72
C SER A 220 -14.36 3.60 4.98
N THR A 221 -15.46 3.50 5.71
CA THR A 221 -16.80 3.41 5.10
C THR A 221 -17.20 4.67 4.32
N THR A 222 -16.61 5.82 4.64
CA THR A 222 -16.97 7.13 4.08
C THR A 222 -15.79 7.88 3.46
N GLU A 223 -14.56 7.39 3.62
CA GLU A 223 -13.35 8.13 3.28
C GLU A 223 -12.54 7.47 2.18
N VAL A 224 -12.11 8.30 1.23
CA VAL A 224 -11.19 7.96 0.14
C VAL A 224 -10.01 8.94 0.21
N VAL A 225 -8.81 8.42 0.00
CA VAL A 225 -7.56 9.19 -0.04
C VAL A 225 -6.83 8.93 -1.34
N GLN A 226 -5.95 9.85 -1.73
CA GLN A 226 -4.97 9.56 -2.78
C GLN A 226 -3.93 8.59 -2.23
N SER A 227 -3.63 7.56 -3.01
CA SER A 227 -2.73 6.46 -2.62
C SER A 227 -1.49 6.36 -3.52
N SER A 228 -1.30 7.31 -4.43
CA SER A 228 -0.12 7.43 -5.28
C SER A 228 0.14 8.89 -5.68
N THR A 229 1.31 9.11 -6.27
CA THR A 229 1.62 10.26 -7.14
C THR A 229 1.94 9.75 -8.55
N ASN A 230 2.44 10.60 -9.45
CA ASN A 230 2.78 10.20 -10.81
C ASN A 230 3.97 11.00 -11.37
N ALA A 231 4.62 10.45 -12.40
CA ALA A 231 5.78 11.07 -13.06
C ALA A 231 5.44 12.20 -14.06
N THR A 232 4.18 12.68 -14.06
CA THR A 232 3.75 13.82 -14.89
C THR A 232 3.66 15.12 -14.10
N THR A 233 3.98 15.09 -12.80
CA THR A 233 3.99 16.27 -11.94
C THR A 233 5.18 17.19 -12.22
N ASP A 234 5.05 18.44 -11.78
CA ASP A 234 6.06 19.48 -12.00
C ASP A 234 7.43 19.11 -11.43
N GLY A 235 7.48 18.36 -10.32
CA GLY A 235 8.74 17.92 -9.71
C GLY A 235 9.61 17.11 -10.65
N PHE A 236 9.00 16.14 -11.35
CA PHE A 236 9.68 15.29 -12.32
C PHE A 236 10.10 16.09 -13.55
N ARG A 237 9.21 16.95 -14.07
CA ARG A 237 9.47 17.80 -15.24
C ARG A 237 10.63 18.77 -15.00
N LYS A 238 10.62 19.46 -13.86
CA LYS A 238 11.63 20.47 -13.51
C LYS A 238 12.98 19.85 -13.20
N PHE A 239 13.02 18.69 -12.52
CA PHE A 239 14.25 17.94 -12.35
C PHE A 239 14.83 17.47 -13.70
N ALA A 240 13.99 16.91 -14.58
CA ALA A 240 14.41 16.49 -15.92
C ALA A 240 14.97 17.65 -16.74
N LEU A 241 14.27 18.80 -16.75
CA LEU A 241 14.72 20.02 -17.44
C LEU A 241 16.07 20.50 -16.89
N ALA A 242 16.19 20.64 -15.57
CA ALA A 242 17.42 21.10 -14.93
C ALA A 242 18.62 20.21 -15.26
N SER A 243 18.39 18.90 -15.23
CA SER A 243 19.45 17.92 -15.46
C SER A 243 19.86 17.84 -16.93
N VAL A 244 18.92 18.00 -17.86
CA VAL A 244 19.24 18.11 -19.30
C VAL A 244 20.01 19.39 -19.61
N ILE A 245 19.55 20.54 -19.11
CA ILE A 245 20.27 21.82 -19.26
C ILE A 245 21.71 21.65 -18.76
N ALA A 246 21.88 21.08 -17.57
CA ALA A 246 23.20 20.94 -16.99
C ALA A 246 24.08 19.92 -17.72
N SER A 247 23.57 18.72 -18.02
CA SER A 247 24.38 17.66 -18.66
C SER A 247 24.70 17.93 -20.13
N GLU A 248 23.81 18.61 -20.87
CA GLU A 248 24.02 18.86 -22.30
C GLU A 248 24.73 20.17 -22.58
N LEU A 249 24.50 21.23 -21.79
CA LEU A 249 25.00 22.57 -22.09
C LEU A 249 26.23 22.98 -21.27
N MET A 250 26.45 22.43 -20.07
CA MET A 250 27.55 22.90 -19.19
C MET A 250 28.95 22.47 -19.63
N ASP A 251 29.11 21.37 -20.37
CA ASP A 251 30.42 20.90 -20.87
C ASP A 251 30.73 21.41 -22.28
N GLN A 252 29.85 22.23 -22.85
CA GLN A 252 30.00 22.75 -24.21
C GLN A 252 31.01 23.89 -24.28
N ASP A 253 31.52 24.12 -25.49
CA ASP A 253 32.39 25.25 -25.81
C ASP A 253 31.57 26.55 -25.89
N VAL A 254 31.18 27.11 -24.75
CA VAL A 254 30.45 28.37 -24.59
C VAL A 254 31.29 29.39 -23.81
N SER A 255 30.95 30.69 -23.90
CA SER A 255 31.61 31.71 -23.09
C SER A 255 31.35 31.52 -21.59
N SER A 256 32.26 32.00 -20.73
CA SER A 256 32.13 31.93 -19.27
C SER A 256 30.85 32.58 -18.74
N GLU A 257 30.41 33.67 -19.37
CA GLU A 257 29.16 34.36 -19.01
C GLU A 257 27.94 33.50 -19.35
N VAL A 258 27.93 32.87 -20.54
CA VAL A 258 26.85 31.95 -20.95
C VAL A 258 26.82 30.72 -20.05
N ARG A 259 27.98 30.16 -19.71
CA ARG A 259 28.09 29.01 -18.80
C ARG A 259 27.56 29.33 -17.41
N THR A 260 27.88 30.52 -16.89
CA THR A 260 27.36 30.99 -15.60
C THR A 260 25.84 31.05 -15.63
N TYR A 261 25.25 31.60 -16.70
CA TYR A 261 23.80 31.64 -16.87
C TYR A 261 23.17 30.23 -16.95
N ILE A 262 23.74 29.31 -17.72
CA ILE A 262 23.27 27.90 -17.79
C ILE A 262 23.24 27.28 -16.39
N GLY A 263 24.32 27.43 -15.62
CA GLY A 263 24.40 26.91 -14.26
C GLY A 263 23.36 27.52 -13.31
N GLU A 264 23.10 28.83 -13.43
CA GLU A 264 22.05 29.51 -12.64
C GLU A 264 20.63 29.10 -13.04
N ALA A 265 20.37 28.92 -14.34
CA ALA A 265 19.09 28.44 -14.83
C ALA A 265 18.82 26.99 -14.39
N ALA A 266 19.79 26.09 -14.57
CA ALA A 266 19.70 24.71 -14.09
C ALA A 266 19.49 24.65 -12.57
N LEU A 267 20.20 25.49 -11.81
CA LEU A 267 20.03 25.60 -10.36
C LEU A 267 18.61 26.04 -9.98
N GLY A 268 18.05 27.03 -10.66
CA GLY A 268 16.66 27.47 -10.42
C GLY A 268 15.65 26.34 -10.65
N TYR A 269 15.74 25.63 -11.78
CA TYR A 269 14.80 24.55 -12.09
C TYR A 269 14.96 23.34 -11.15
N VAL A 270 16.17 22.98 -10.71
CA VAL A 270 16.33 21.87 -9.76
C VAL A 270 15.77 22.22 -8.37
N GLU A 271 15.87 23.49 -7.95
CA GLU A 271 15.25 23.98 -6.71
C GLU A 271 13.71 23.97 -6.78
N GLU A 272 13.14 24.39 -7.92
CA GLU A 272 11.69 24.27 -8.19
C GLU A 272 11.24 22.80 -8.18
N GLY A 273 12.02 21.92 -8.82
CA GLY A 273 11.78 20.48 -8.86
C GLY A 273 11.78 19.87 -7.46
N ASN A 274 12.82 20.13 -6.66
CA ASN A 274 12.93 19.62 -5.30
C ASN A 274 11.81 20.14 -4.38
N THR A 275 11.41 21.41 -4.54
CA THR A 275 10.27 21.99 -3.84
C THR A 275 8.97 21.25 -4.17
N SER A 276 8.75 20.97 -5.45
CA SER A 276 7.56 20.24 -5.92
C SER A 276 7.54 18.78 -5.44
N ILE A 277 8.67 18.08 -5.50
CA ILE A 277 8.82 16.72 -4.93
C ILE A 277 8.53 16.72 -3.43
N THR A 278 9.01 17.72 -2.70
CA THR A 278 8.73 17.88 -1.27
C THR A 278 7.23 18.11 -1.01
N ALA A 279 6.54 18.88 -1.87
CA ALA A 279 5.10 19.08 -1.77
C ALA A 279 4.31 17.78 -2.02
N GLU A 280 4.74 16.94 -2.97
CA GLU A 280 4.17 15.61 -3.18
C GLU A 280 4.36 14.71 -1.96
N ARG A 281 5.57 14.70 -1.38
CA ARG A 281 5.85 13.95 -0.14
C ARG A 281 4.96 14.39 1.01
N SER A 282 4.70 15.69 1.12
CA SER A 282 3.78 16.23 2.11
C SER A 282 2.34 15.73 1.88
N THR A 283 1.89 15.72 0.62
CA THR A 283 0.56 15.24 0.24
C THR A 283 0.36 13.76 0.56
N LEU A 284 1.36 12.92 0.25
CA LEU A 284 1.33 11.51 0.61
C LEU A 284 1.41 11.29 2.13
N GLY A 285 2.23 12.07 2.84
CA GLY A 285 2.30 12.02 4.31
C GLY A 285 0.98 12.37 5.00
N ILE A 286 0.21 13.31 4.45
CA ILE A 286 -1.17 13.57 4.91
C ILE A 286 -2.06 12.36 4.69
N SER A 287 -1.92 11.67 3.55
CA SER A 287 -2.68 10.46 3.23
C SER A 287 -2.32 9.31 4.17
N GLU A 288 -1.05 9.13 4.52
CA GLU A 288 -0.58 8.17 5.53
C GLU A 288 -1.21 8.44 6.90
N ALA A 289 -1.19 9.69 7.37
CA ALA A 289 -1.81 10.07 8.64
C ALA A 289 -3.33 9.82 8.67
N ARG A 290 -4.01 10.02 7.52
CA ARG A 290 -5.44 9.72 7.38
C ARG A 290 -5.70 8.21 7.44
N VAL A 291 -4.88 7.39 6.79
CA VAL A 291 -4.95 5.92 6.86
C VAL A 291 -4.75 5.45 8.30
N GLU A 292 -3.74 5.96 9.00
CA GLU A 292 -3.47 5.61 10.41
C GLU A 292 -4.65 5.95 11.33
N LYS A 293 -5.22 7.13 11.17
CA LYS A 293 -6.41 7.56 11.93
C LYS A 293 -7.63 6.69 11.60
N ALA A 294 -7.84 6.35 10.33
CA ALA A 294 -8.91 5.46 9.92
C ALA A 294 -8.74 4.07 10.54
N ASN A 295 -7.53 3.49 10.52
CA ASN A 295 -7.22 2.21 11.15
C ASN A 295 -7.52 2.23 12.65
N THR A 296 -7.08 3.27 13.36
CA THR A 296 -7.40 3.43 14.79
C THR A 296 -8.91 3.39 15.05
N SER A 297 -9.69 4.06 14.21
CA SER A 297 -11.16 4.06 14.33
C SER A 297 -11.78 2.70 13.97
N LEU A 298 -11.30 2.05 12.91
CA LEU A 298 -11.77 0.72 12.49
C LEU A 298 -11.47 -0.33 13.56
N GLU A 299 -10.30 -0.30 14.17
CA GLU A 299 -9.93 -1.22 15.26
C GLU A 299 -10.83 -1.07 16.49
N VAL A 300 -11.21 0.16 16.86
CA VAL A 300 -12.17 0.39 17.95
C VAL A 300 -13.54 -0.18 17.59
N GLN A 301 -14.01 0.01 16.36
CA GLN A 301 -15.28 -0.54 15.89
C GLN A 301 -15.25 -2.07 15.86
N ILE A 302 -14.17 -2.68 15.37
CA ILE A 302 -13.92 -4.13 15.38
C ILE A 302 -13.99 -4.66 16.81
N LYS A 303 -13.30 -4.02 17.76
CA LYS A 303 -13.33 -4.41 19.18
C LYS A 303 -14.75 -4.34 19.75
N LEU A 304 -15.48 -3.25 19.50
CA LEU A 304 -16.84 -3.08 20.00
C LEU A 304 -17.82 -4.10 19.41
N ILE A 305 -17.74 -4.36 18.10
CA ILE A 305 -18.56 -5.37 17.44
C ILE A 305 -18.23 -6.77 17.96
N ASN A 306 -16.95 -7.09 18.14
CA ASN A 306 -16.52 -8.35 18.74
C ASN A 306 -17.04 -8.51 20.17
N THR A 307 -17.00 -7.47 21.00
CA THR A 307 -17.61 -7.50 22.33
C THR A 307 -19.10 -7.81 22.24
N HIS A 308 -19.86 -7.13 21.39
CA HIS A 308 -21.29 -7.42 21.22
C HIS A 308 -21.58 -8.82 20.66
N ILE A 309 -20.71 -9.33 19.79
CA ILE A 309 -20.81 -10.70 19.28
C ILE A 309 -20.58 -11.70 20.43
N THR A 310 -19.58 -11.47 21.29
CA THR A 310 -19.32 -12.31 22.46
C THR A 310 -20.42 -12.19 23.50
N ASP A 311 -21.00 -11.00 23.72
CA ASP A 311 -22.13 -10.82 24.64
C ASP A 311 -23.38 -11.59 24.19
N LEU A 312 -23.57 -11.73 22.87
CA LEU A 312 -24.69 -12.47 22.30
C LEU A 312 -24.40 -13.98 22.28
N GLU A 313 -23.24 -14.38 21.77
CA GLU A 313 -22.98 -15.77 21.43
C GLU A 313 -22.09 -16.52 22.44
N GLY A 314 -21.49 -15.79 23.37
CA GLY A 314 -20.55 -16.32 24.36
C GLY A 314 -21.26 -17.09 25.47
N ILE A 315 -20.52 -18.03 26.05
CA ILE A 315 -20.96 -18.81 27.20
C ILE A 315 -20.04 -18.61 28.40
N ASP A 316 -20.55 -18.84 29.61
CA ASP A 316 -19.69 -19.01 30.79
C ASP A 316 -19.01 -20.38 30.70
N THR A 317 -17.74 -20.37 30.27
CA THR A 317 -16.94 -21.60 30.12
C THR A 317 -16.73 -22.33 31.44
N TYR A 318 -16.76 -21.63 32.58
CA TYR A 318 -16.61 -22.25 33.89
C TYR A 318 -17.89 -23.00 34.30
N GLU A 319 -19.05 -22.39 34.09
CA GLU A 319 -20.34 -23.05 34.29
C GLU A 319 -20.48 -24.25 33.36
N ALA A 320 -20.17 -24.08 32.07
CA ALA A 320 -20.23 -25.15 31.08
C ALA A 320 -19.28 -26.31 31.43
N SER A 321 -18.06 -26.01 31.88
CA SER A 321 -17.10 -27.04 32.33
C SER A 321 -17.60 -27.79 33.57
N THR A 322 -18.22 -27.08 34.53
CA THR A 322 -18.79 -27.70 35.73
C THR A 322 -19.93 -28.64 35.38
N ARG A 323 -20.80 -28.20 34.46
CA ARG A 323 -21.92 -29.00 33.95
C ARG A 323 -21.43 -30.20 33.15
N MET A 324 -20.41 -30.03 32.32
CA MET A 324 -19.77 -31.10 31.55
C MET A 324 -19.22 -32.20 32.48
N ASN A 325 -18.47 -31.84 33.51
CA ASN A 325 -17.92 -32.80 34.48
C ASN A 325 -19.02 -33.54 35.27
N THR A 326 -20.09 -32.81 35.64
CA THR A 326 -21.26 -33.40 36.29
C THR A 326 -21.92 -34.43 35.36
N LEU A 327 -22.12 -34.09 34.09
CA LEU A 327 -22.75 -34.96 33.11
C LEU A 327 -21.89 -36.17 32.76
N LEU A 328 -20.56 -36.01 32.70
CA LEU A 328 -19.60 -37.09 32.50
C LEU A 328 -19.72 -38.12 33.62
N THR A 329 -19.76 -37.66 34.88
CA THR A 329 -19.96 -38.50 36.06
C THR A 329 -21.32 -39.24 36.00
N GLN A 330 -22.38 -38.56 35.56
CA GLN A 330 -23.72 -39.16 35.41
C GLN A 330 -23.77 -40.23 34.32
N VAL A 331 -23.08 -40.00 33.20
CA VAL A 331 -22.97 -40.97 32.09
C VAL A 331 -22.18 -42.20 32.53
N GLU A 332 -21.04 -42.02 33.21
CA GLU A 332 -20.26 -43.12 33.81
C GLU A 332 -21.10 -43.93 34.82
N THR A 333 -21.84 -43.24 35.69
CA THR A 333 -22.75 -43.87 36.65
C THR A 333 -23.87 -44.64 35.92
N SER A 334 -24.40 -44.10 34.83
CA SER A 334 -25.43 -44.77 34.03
C SER A 334 -24.91 -46.02 33.34
N TYR A 335 -23.66 -46.00 32.87
CA TYR A 335 -22.99 -47.18 32.32
C TYR A 335 -22.80 -48.28 33.37
N THR A 336 -22.31 -47.92 34.56
CA THR A 336 -22.14 -48.89 35.66
C THR A 336 -23.47 -49.48 36.13
N LEU A 337 -24.53 -48.66 36.20
CA LEU A 337 -25.87 -49.13 36.55
C LEU A 337 -26.46 -50.06 35.47
N THR A 338 -26.30 -49.71 34.19
CA THR A 338 -26.74 -50.54 33.07
C THR A 338 -26.05 -51.90 33.10
N ALA A 339 -24.73 -51.94 33.34
CA ALA A 339 -23.98 -53.18 33.49
C ALA A 339 -24.50 -54.03 34.67
N ARG A 340 -24.83 -53.40 35.81
CA ARG A 340 -25.37 -54.09 36.99
C ARG A 340 -26.79 -54.63 36.76
N ILE A 341 -27.64 -53.91 36.04
CA ILE A 341 -28.99 -54.38 35.68
C ILE A 341 -28.95 -55.50 34.64
N GLN A 342 -27.99 -55.46 33.70
CA GLN A 342 -27.75 -56.58 32.77
C GLN A 342 -27.29 -57.86 33.50
N GLN A 343 -26.59 -57.72 34.62
CA GLN A 343 -26.19 -58.84 35.49
C GLN A 343 -27.33 -59.34 36.41
N LEU A 344 -28.40 -58.59 36.60
CA LEU A 344 -29.61 -59.05 37.29
C LEU A 344 -30.46 -59.87 36.32
N SER A 345 -29.99 -61.07 35.97
CA SER A 345 -30.78 -62.01 35.17
C SER A 345 -31.68 -62.84 36.09
N LEU A 346 -32.89 -63.17 35.64
CA LEU A 346 -33.80 -64.08 36.37
C LEU A 346 -33.18 -65.48 36.58
N ILE A 347 -32.14 -65.81 35.81
CA ILE A 347 -31.40 -67.08 35.89
C ILE A 347 -30.49 -67.11 37.12
N ASP A 348 -30.08 -65.96 37.68
CA ASP A 348 -29.25 -65.90 38.89
C ASP A 348 -30.07 -65.98 40.19
N PHE A 349 -31.41 -65.98 40.09
CA PHE A 349 -32.34 -66.02 41.25
C PHE A 349 -33.23 -67.27 41.28
N LEU A 350 -33.04 -68.22 40.35
CA LEU A 350 -33.71 -69.52 40.26
C LEU A 350 -32.72 -70.66 40.51
#